data_AF-A0A820XAX1-F1
#
_entry.id   AF-A0A820XAX1-F1
#
_cell.length_a   1.000
_cell.length_b   1.000
_cell.length_c   1.000
_cell.angle_alpha   90.00
_cell.angle_beta   90.00
_cell.angle_gamma   90.00
#
_symmetry.space_group_name_H-M   'P 1'
#
loop_
_entity.id
_entity.type
_entity.pdbx_description
1 polymer ?
#
loop_
_entity_poly.entity_id
_entity_poly.type
_entity_poly.pdbx_seq_one_letter_code
_entity_poly.pdbx_strand_id
1 'polypeptide(L)'
;MLIVLANENKPRDRNSVDRIVSSEIPDADQNPQLYEMVKSRMIHGPYGVLNKNSPCMQDGKCTKEIPKELRNETAPNKDGYPRYRKRDNEVIAKVGKYEVDNRKVILYNPRLLMKWDAHINVKVCATVKSIKYLFKYVYKGHHCANIKLELPVKDCANFAKTLQWNKIKAHLDARYAGAPEAVWRLFEFPLHDKSHSIIRLVIHLPIMQSVYFAEGNELEALDRATEKDKTLIAWFKLNRDNLDARRYLYHDILNHFVFDRETNGSVDSKVEKSLVDCIPLVREIQNATIIVCYYCIHQVPAVLRS
;
A
#
# COMPACT_ATOMS: atom_id res chain seq x y z
N MET A 1 4.24 -0.20 6.84
CA MET A 1 5.41 0.42 6.19
C MET A 1 5.79 -0.42 4.99
N LEU A 2 6.09 0.23 3.86
CA LEU A 2 6.57 -0.45 2.67
C LEU A 2 8.03 -0.10 2.39
N ILE A 3 8.87 -1.10 2.18
CA ILE A 3 10.27 -0.90 1.82
C ILE A 3 10.49 -1.51 0.44
N VAL A 4 10.82 -0.65 -0.53
CA VAL A 4 11.25 -1.07 -1.87
C VAL A 4 12.78 -1.06 -1.86
N LEU A 5 13.40 -2.21 -2.11
CA LEU A 5 14.85 -2.31 -2.12
C LEU A 5 15.42 -1.91 -3.49
N ALA A 6 16.58 -1.26 -3.47
CA ALA A 6 17.39 -1.05 -4.65
C ALA A 6 17.72 -2.39 -5.33
N ASN A 7 17.93 -2.38 -6.63
CA ASN A 7 17.91 -3.60 -7.45
C ASN A 7 18.97 -4.63 -7.05
N GLU A 8 20.13 -4.14 -6.65
CA GLU A 8 21.29 -4.86 -6.13
C GLU A 8 21.05 -5.46 -4.74
N ASN A 9 20.12 -4.89 -3.96
CA ASN A 9 19.78 -5.34 -2.61
C ASN A 9 18.56 -6.28 -2.58
N LYS A 10 17.89 -6.51 -3.71
CA LYS A 10 16.71 -7.36 -3.77
C LYS A 10 17.09 -8.82 -3.47
N PRO A 11 16.39 -9.50 -2.55
CA PRO A 11 16.61 -10.93 -2.34
C PRO A 11 16.11 -11.70 -3.58
N ARG A 12 16.99 -12.48 -4.20
CA ARG A 12 16.72 -13.26 -5.42
C ARG A 12 16.75 -14.77 -5.19
N ASP A 13 17.29 -15.19 -4.06
CA ASP A 13 17.43 -16.59 -3.67
C ASP A 13 16.95 -16.82 -2.23
N ARG A 14 16.82 -18.10 -1.86
CA ARG A 14 16.31 -18.53 -0.55
C ARG A 14 17.18 -18.01 0.60
N ASN A 15 18.50 -18.04 0.45
CA ASN A 15 19.43 -17.61 1.50
C ASN A 15 19.35 -16.09 1.70
N SER A 16 19.20 -15.33 0.62
CA SER A 16 18.99 -13.88 0.71
C SER A 16 17.69 -13.52 1.44
N VAL A 17 16.61 -14.29 1.26
CA VAL A 17 15.36 -14.13 2.02
C VAL A 17 15.58 -14.47 3.49
N ASP A 18 16.23 -15.60 3.79
CA ASP A 18 16.48 -16.07 5.16
C ASP A 18 17.41 -15.13 5.95
N ARG A 19 18.25 -14.34 5.28
CA ARG A 19 19.05 -13.27 5.90
C ARG A 19 18.21 -12.07 6.33
N ILE A 20 17.06 -11.86 5.70
CA ILE A 20 16.19 -10.71 5.92
C ILE A 20 15.04 -11.08 6.86
N VAL A 21 14.46 -12.27 6.71
CA VAL A 21 13.29 -12.71 7.47
C VAL A 21 13.59 -14.02 8.17
N SER A 22 13.37 -14.03 9.48
CA SER A 22 13.40 -15.21 10.32
C SER A 22 11.99 -15.53 10.82
N SER A 23 11.75 -16.81 11.11
CA SER A 23 10.59 -17.27 11.87
C SER A 23 10.97 -18.35 12.89
N GLU A 24 12.22 -18.28 13.37
CA GLU A 24 12.80 -19.23 14.30
C GLU A 24 13.09 -18.52 15.63
N ILE A 25 12.98 -19.26 16.73
CA ILE A 25 13.45 -18.85 18.05
C ILE A 25 14.99 -18.86 18.00
N PRO A 26 15.66 -17.73 18.31
CA PRO A 26 17.13 -17.67 18.37
C PRO A 26 17.68 -18.60 19.45
N ASP A 27 18.96 -18.92 19.33
CA ASP A 27 19.70 -19.58 20.41
C ASP A 27 19.87 -18.59 21.58
N ALA A 28 19.49 -19.04 22.78
CA ALA A 28 19.49 -18.21 23.99
C ALA A 28 20.91 -17.89 24.50
N ASP A 29 21.89 -18.74 24.22
CA ASP A 29 23.28 -18.55 24.64
C ASP A 29 24.02 -17.66 23.63
N GLN A 30 23.76 -17.84 22.34
CA GLN A 30 24.41 -17.05 21.29
C GLN A 30 23.82 -15.64 21.15
N ASN A 31 22.51 -15.48 21.34
CA ASN A 31 21.84 -14.17 21.23
C ASN A 31 20.70 -14.01 22.26
N PRO A 32 21.05 -13.86 23.55
CA PRO A 32 20.07 -13.78 24.64
C PRO A 32 19.08 -12.63 24.48
N GLN A 33 19.55 -11.48 23.97
CA GLN A 33 18.70 -10.31 23.77
C GLN A 33 17.64 -10.57 22.70
N LEU A 34 18.03 -11.06 21.51
CA LEU A 34 17.07 -11.36 20.45
C LEU A 34 16.13 -12.50 20.88
N TYR A 35 16.63 -13.50 21.60
CA TYR A 35 15.82 -14.58 22.14
C TYR A 35 14.66 -14.06 23.01
N GLU A 36 14.94 -13.20 24.00
CA GLU A 36 13.90 -12.63 24.86
C GLU A 36 12.93 -11.71 24.10
N MET A 37 13.43 -10.96 23.10
CA MET A 37 12.56 -10.14 22.24
C MET A 37 11.64 -11.01 21.37
N VAL A 38 12.13 -12.09 20.78
CA VAL A 38 11.31 -13.02 19.98
C VAL A 38 10.28 -13.69 20.86
N LYS A 39 10.69 -14.18 22.03
CA LYS A 39 9.82 -14.84 23.01
C LYS A 39 8.69 -13.93 23.50
N SER A 40 8.98 -12.66 23.75
CA SER A 40 8.01 -11.70 24.29
C SER A 40 7.15 -11.02 23.22
N ARG A 41 7.70 -10.75 22.03
CA ARG A 41 7.04 -9.97 20.98
C ARG A 41 6.59 -10.80 19.80
N MET A 42 7.33 -11.83 19.38
CA MET A 42 7.09 -12.53 18.10
C MET A 42 6.34 -13.85 18.20
N ILE A 43 5.96 -14.28 19.41
CA ILE A 43 5.15 -15.49 19.57
C ILE A 43 3.69 -15.16 19.35
N HIS A 44 3.02 -15.95 18.50
CA HIS A 44 1.58 -15.86 18.37
C HIS A 44 0.94 -16.20 19.72
N GLY A 45 0.21 -15.23 20.28
CA GLY A 45 -0.40 -15.32 21.61
C GLY A 45 -1.40 -16.47 21.74
N PRO A 46 -1.90 -16.75 22.96
CA PRO A 46 -2.79 -17.88 23.21
C PRO A 46 -4.03 -17.82 22.31
N TYR A 47 -4.42 -18.95 21.76
CA TYR A 47 -5.55 -19.09 20.84
C TYR A 47 -6.11 -20.51 20.93
N GLY A 48 -7.20 -20.79 20.20
CA GLY A 48 -7.78 -22.13 20.14
C GLY A 48 -8.40 -22.52 21.48
N VAL A 49 -8.03 -23.71 21.98
CA VAL A 49 -8.51 -24.21 23.28
C VAL A 49 -8.02 -23.33 24.42
N LEU A 50 -6.83 -22.71 24.30
CA LEU A 50 -6.26 -21.84 25.33
C LEU A 50 -6.97 -20.49 25.43
N ASN A 51 -7.52 -20.00 24.31
CA ASN A 51 -8.34 -18.79 24.27
C ASN A 51 -9.21 -18.78 23.01
N LYS A 52 -10.48 -19.17 23.15
CA LYS A 52 -11.45 -19.18 22.04
C LYS A 52 -11.86 -17.79 21.58
N ASN A 53 -11.70 -16.78 22.45
CA ASN A 53 -12.08 -15.39 22.19
C ASN A 53 -10.96 -14.59 21.53
N SER A 54 -9.81 -15.21 21.23
CA SER A 54 -8.73 -14.52 20.55
C SER A 54 -9.19 -13.98 19.18
N PRO A 55 -8.83 -12.74 18.80
CA PRO A 55 -9.28 -12.13 17.53
C PRO A 55 -8.89 -12.91 16.27
N CYS A 56 -7.93 -13.84 16.38
CA CYS A 56 -7.54 -14.71 15.28
C CYS A 56 -8.46 -15.92 15.09
N MET A 57 -9.34 -16.23 16.04
CA MET A 57 -10.21 -17.39 16.01
C MET A 57 -11.48 -17.12 15.19
N GLN A 58 -11.74 -17.98 14.21
CA GLN A 58 -12.98 -17.98 13.43
C GLN A 58 -13.35 -19.44 13.13
N ASP A 59 -14.60 -19.82 13.37
CA ASP A 59 -15.11 -21.18 13.15
C ASP A 59 -14.25 -22.28 13.80
N GLY A 60 -13.75 -22.01 15.01
CA GLY A 60 -12.89 -22.93 15.76
C GLY A 60 -11.46 -23.08 15.22
N LYS A 61 -11.09 -22.34 14.16
CA LYS A 61 -9.75 -22.36 13.56
C LYS A 61 -9.06 -21.01 13.67
N CYS A 62 -7.72 -21.02 13.74
CA CYS A 62 -6.96 -19.79 13.66
C CYS A 62 -6.92 -19.31 12.20
N THR A 63 -7.45 -18.12 11.93
CA THR A 63 -7.41 -17.43 10.62
C THR A 63 -5.99 -17.15 10.11
N LYS A 64 -4.98 -17.26 10.99
CA LYS A 64 -3.56 -17.14 10.64
C LYS A 64 -2.88 -18.48 10.39
N GLU A 65 -3.62 -19.58 10.48
CA GLU A 65 -3.15 -20.96 10.29
C GLU A 65 -1.94 -21.28 11.19
N ILE A 66 -2.07 -20.95 12.47
CA ILE A 66 -1.09 -21.33 13.50
C ILE A 66 -1.60 -22.61 14.16
N PRO A 67 -0.76 -23.65 14.37
CA PRO A 67 0.68 -23.70 14.12
C PRO A 67 1.02 -23.82 12.63
N LYS A 68 2.12 -23.18 12.21
CA LYS A 68 2.64 -23.32 10.84
C LYS A 68 3.47 -24.60 10.71
N GLU A 69 3.48 -25.17 9.51
CA GLU A 69 4.34 -26.31 9.15
C GLU A 69 5.82 -25.97 9.31
N LEU A 70 6.60 -26.91 9.85
CA LEU A 70 8.05 -26.82 9.89
C LEU A 70 8.64 -27.14 8.51
N ARG A 71 9.70 -26.43 8.13
CA ARG A 71 10.40 -26.57 6.86
C ARG A 71 11.86 -26.23 7.02
N ASN A 72 12.73 -27.03 6.41
CA ASN A 72 14.17 -26.81 6.47
C ASN A 72 14.65 -25.68 5.55
N GLU A 73 13.86 -25.30 4.55
CA GLU A 73 14.24 -24.28 3.58
C GLU A 73 13.06 -23.38 3.19
N THR A 74 13.38 -22.13 2.84
CA THR A 74 12.41 -21.23 2.22
C THR A 74 12.08 -21.71 0.81
N ALA A 75 10.79 -21.78 0.48
CA ALA A 75 10.31 -22.21 -0.84
C ALA A 75 9.37 -21.18 -1.48
N PRO A 76 9.34 -21.07 -2.82
CA PRO A 76 8.34 -20.25 -3.49
C PRO A 76 6.92 -20.77 -3.22
N ASN A 77 5.95 -19.87 -3.30
CA ASN A 77 4.52 -20.19 -3.20
C ASN A 77 3.72 -19.55 -4.32
N LYS A 78 2.64 -20.20 -4.75
CA LYS A 78 1.71 -19.71 -5.78
C LYS A 78 0.92 -18.48 -5.32
N ASP A 79 0.74 -18.31 -4.01
CA ASP A 79 0.00 -17.17 -3.43
C ASP A 79 0.81 -15.88 -3.34
N GLY A 80 2.08 -15.93 -3.73
CA GLY A 80 2.92 -14.77 -3.92
C GLY A 80 3.85 -14.39 -2.76
N TYR A 81 3.67 -15.03 -1.61
CA TYR A 81 4.57 -14.94 -0.46
C TYR A 81 5.38 -16.22 -0.32
N PRO A 82 6.71 -16.18 -0.14
CA PRO A 82 7.50 -17.37 0.13
C PRO A 82 6.97 -18.14 1.36
N ARG A 83 7.07 -19.47 1.32
CA ARG A 83 6.96 -20.33 2.50
C ARG A 83 8.31 -20.31 3.19
N TYR A 84 8.42 -19.54 4.26
CA TYR A 84 9.68 -19.30 4.94
C TYR A 84 10.21 -20.54 5.65
N ARG A 85 11.55 -20.61 5.76
CA ARG A 85 12.25 -21.57 6.58
C ARG A 85 11.81 -21.46 8.04
N LYS A 86 11.52 -22.61 8.63
CA LYS A 86 11.09 -22.77 10.01
C LYS A 86 11.49 -24.18 10.47
N ARG A 87 12.76 -24.35 10.83
CA ARG A 87 13.34 -25.67 11.14
C ARG A 87 12.77 -26.28 12.41
N ASP A 88 12.78 -27.60 12.46
CA ASP A 88 12.69 -28.32 13.73
C ASP A 88 14.11 -28.42 14.29
N ASN A 89 14.46 -27.48 15.17
CA ASN A 89 15.77 -27.44 15.83
C ASN A 89 15.67 -27.84 17.30
N GLU A 90 14.58 -28.50 17.69
CA GLU A 90 14.29 -28.94 19.07
C GLU A 90 14.26 -27.79 20.10
N VAL A 91 14.26 -26.54 19.64
CA VAL A 91 14.18 -25.36 20.51
C VAL A 91 12.76 -25.19 21.01
N ILE A 92 12.61 -25.27 22.33
CA ILE A 92 11.37 -25.00 23.05
C ILE A 92 11.59 -23.83 23.98
N ALA A 93 10.85 -22.74 23.76
CA ALA A 93 10.84 -21.58 24.64
C ALA A 93 9.63 -21.62 25.59
N LYS A 94 9.82 -21.19 26.83
CA LYS A 94 8.75 -21.06 27.81
C LYS A 94 8.21 -19.62 27.81
N VAL A 95 6.97 -19.43 27.36
CA VAL A 95 6.26 -18.15 27.37
C VAL A 95 5.16 -18.20 28.42
N GLY A 96 5.45 -17.63 29.61
CA GLY A 96 4.58 -17.76 30.77
C GLY A 96 4.46 -19.22 31.21
N LYS A 97 3.25 -19.77 31.15
CA LYS A 97 2.97 -21.19 31.48
C LYS A 97 2.99 -22.14 30.29
N TYR A 98 3.31 -21.65 29.10
CA TYR A 98 3.22 -22.41 27.86
C TYR A 98 4.57 -22.66 27.25
N GLU A 99 4.75 -23.85 26.69
CA GLU A 99 5.87 -24.19 25.83
C GLU A 99 5.52 -23.91 24.37
N VAL A 100 6.44 -23.27 23.67
CA VAL A 100 6.28 -22.87 22.28
C VAL A 100 7.51 -23.26 21.47
N ASP A 101 7.26 -23.80 20.30
CA ASP A 101 8.27 -24.12 19.30
C ASP A 101 8.24 -23.08 18.16
N ASN A 102 9.08 -23.31 17.15
CA ASN A 102 9.13 -22.45 15.97
C ASN A 102 7.77 -22.32 15.27
N ARG A 103 6.85 -23.29 15.35
CA ARG A 103 5.55 -23.26 14.62
C ARG A 103 4.68 -22.05 14.98
N LYS A 104 4.85 -21.49 16.17
CA LYS A 104 4.08 -20.34 16.68
C LYS A 104 4.78 -18.98 16.49
N VAL A 105 6.02 -18.96 16.03
CA VAL A 105 6.79 -17.71 15.77
C VAL A 105 6.23 -16.98 14.54
N ILE A 106 6.03 -15.68 14.68
CA ILE A 106 5.63 -14.75 13.61
C ILE A 106 6.89 -14.32 12.84
N LEU A 107 6.76 -14.04 11.55
CA LEU A 107 7.88 -13.62 10.69
C LEU A 107 8.43 -12.26 11.12
N TYR A 108 9.73 -12.17 11.36
CA TYR A 108 10.39 -10.95 11.82
C TYR A 108 11.73 -10.73 11.12
N ASN A 109 12.22 -9.48 11.13
CA ASN A 109 13.61 -9.20 10.81
C ASN A 109 14.37 -8.98 12.14
N PRO A 110 15.43 -9.75 12.43
CA PRO A 110 16.18 -9.62 13.69
C PRO A 110 16.64 -8.21 14.02
N ARG A 111 17.18 -7.48 13.03
CA ARG A 111 17.69 -6.12 13.21
C ARG A 111 16.58 -5.13 13.48
N LEU A 112 15.47 -5.23 12.77
CA LEU A 112 14.31 -4.36 12.95
C LEU A 112 13.64 -4.60 14.32
N LEU A 113 13.54 -5.86 14.73
CA LEU A 113 13.05 -6.22 16.05
C LEU A 113 13.93 -5.61 17.14
N MET A 114 15.25 -5.84 17.09
CA MET A 114 16.18 -5.27 18.06
C MET A 114 16.17 -3.75 18.10
N LYS A 115 16.02 -3.10 16.94
CA LYS A 115 16.03 -1.63 16.84
C LYS A 115 14.78 -0.99 17.46
N TRP A 116 13.62 -1.62 17.33
CA TRP A 116 12.33 -1.01 17.67
C TRP A 116 11.60 -1.63 18.87
N ASP A 117 12.06 -2.77 19.39
CA ASP A 117 11.42 -3.54 20.47
C ASP A 117 9.88 -3.59 20.37
N ALA A 118 9.40 -4.04 19.21
CA ALA A 118 7.98 -3.98 18.90
C ALA A 118 7.50 -5.24 18.18
N HIS A 119 6.19 -5.44 18.18
CA HIS A 119 5.54 -6.47 17.39
C HIS A 119 5.58 -6.13 15.88
N ILE A 120 6.40 -6.84 15.12
CA ILE A 120 6.67 -6.56 13.71
C ILE A 120 6.47 -7.86 12.92
N ASN A 121 5.64 -7.78 11.87
CA ASN A 121 5.49 -8.87 10.92
C ASN A 121 6.12 -8.47 9.58
N VAL A 122 7.22 -9.13 9.21
CA VAL A 122 7.99 -8.83 7.99
C VAL A 122 7.73 -9.91 6.94
N LYS A 123 7.32 -9.49 5.74
CA LYS A 123 7.11 -10.40 4.60
C LYS A 123 7.81 -9.88 3.35
N VAL A 124 8.50 -10.77 2.66
CA VAL A 124 9.00 -10.55 1.30
C VAL A 124 7.88 -10.81 0.29
N CYS A 125 7.64 -9.83 -0.57
CA CYS A 125 6.74 -9.87 -1.71
C CYS A 125 7.58 -9.87 -2.98
N ALA A 126 7.63 -11.00 -3.67
CA ALA A 126 8.42 -11.15 -4.91
C ALA A 126 7.56 -11.37 -6.16
N THR A 127 6.23 -11.46 -6.02
CA THR A 127 5.33 -11.73 -7.16
C THR A 127 4.44 -10.53 -7.49
N VAL A 128 4.09 -10.39 -8.76
CA VAL A 128 3.15 -9.38 -9.26
C VAL A 128 1.82 -9.42 -8.50
N LYS A 129 1.33 -10.61 -8.12
CA LYS A 129 0.09 -10.79 -7.34
C LYS A 129 0.18 -10.11 -5.97
N SER A 130 1.28 -10.34 -5.24
CA SER A 130 1.51 -9.72 -3.93
C SER A 130 1.70 -8.21 -4.02
N ILE A 131 2.40 -7.74 -5.06
CA ILE A 131 2.62 -6.32 -5.31
C ILE A 131 1.30 -5.62 -5.64
N LYS A 132 0.51 -6.18 -6.58
CA LYS A 132 -0.82 -5.66 -6.92
C LYS A 132 -1.73 -5.61 -5.70
N TYR A 133 -1.74 -6.67 -4.90
CA TYR A 133 -2.51 -6.70 -3.66
C TYR A 133 -2.07 -5.59 -2.72
N LEU A 134 -0.76 -5.40 -2.51
CA LEU A 134 -0.27 -4.37 -1.63
C LEU A 134 -0.62 -2.95 -2.10
N PHE A 135 -0.37 -2.63 -3.37
CA PHE A 135 -0.73 -1.33 -3.93
C PHE A 135 -2.23 -1.08 -3.86
N LYS A 136 -3.07 -2.13 -4.01
CA LYS A 136 -4.51 -2.00 -3.74
C LYS A 136 -4.80 -1.46 -2.35
N TYR A 137 -4.03 -1.81 -1.30
CA TYR A 137 -4.24 -1.26 0.06
C TYR A 137 -3.62 0.10 0.27
N VAL A 138 -2.48 0.40 -0.36
CA VAL A 138 -1.89 1.75 -0.32
C VAL A 138 -2.83 2.76 -0.98
N TYR A 139 -3.48 2.36 -2.08
CA TYR A 139 -4.46 3.18 -2.79
C TYR A 139 -5.91 2.92 -2.38
N LYS A 140 -6.15 2.01 -1.41
CA LYS A 140 -7.47 1.88 -0.81
C LYS A 140 -7.68 3.18 -0.04
N GLY A 141 -8.67 3.96 -0.47
CA GLY A 141 -9.00 5.23 0.16
C GLY A 141 -9.13 5.11 1.67
N HIS A 142 -9.02 6.25 2.34
CA HIS A 142 -9.01 6.31 3.79
C HIS A 142 -10.32 5.78 4.38
N HIS A 143 -10.25 5.27 5.60
CA HIS A 143 -11.45 4.92 6.34
C HIS A 143 -12.19 6.23 6.67
N CYS A 144 -13.36 6.40 6.07
CA CYS A 144 -14.25 7.51 6.34
C CYS A 144 -15.34 7.05 7.31
N ALA A 145 -15.69 7.93 8.24
CA ALA A 145 -16.82 7.79 9.13
C ALA A 145 -17.80 8.92 8.81
N ASN A 146 -19.05 8.57 8.51
CA ASN A 146 -20.12 9.54 8.41
C ASN A 146 -20.74 9.69 9.80
N ILE A 147 -20.66 10.89 10.37
CA ILE A 147 -21.20 11.22 11.68
C ILE A 147 -22.47 12.03 11.46
N LYS A 148 -23.60 11.50 11.92
CA LYS A 148 -24.87 12.23 11.91
C LYS A 148 -25.02 12.99 13.22
N LEU A 149 -25.20 14.30 13.15
CA LEU A 149 -25.45 15.13 14.31
C LEU A 149 -26.97 15.12 14.60
N GLU A 150 -27.35 14.58 15.75
CA GLU A 150 -28.74 14.63 16.24
C GLU A 150 -28.83 15.64 17.39
N LEU A 151 -29.75 16.59 17.29
CA LEU A 151 -30.03 17.50 18.39
C LEU A 151 -30.76 16.75 19.51
N PRO A 152 -30.46 17.02 20.80
CA PRO A 152 -31.25 16.47 21.90
C PRO A 152 -32.66 17.04 21.81
N VAL A 153 -33.63 16.18 21.48
CA VAL A 153 -35.05 16.51 21.55
C VAL A 153 -35.49 16.46 23.01
N LYS A 154 -35.03 17.41 23.83
CA LYS A 154 -35.65 17.71 25.12
C LYS A 154 -35.78 19.22 25.27
N ASP A 155 -37.03 19.64 25.32
CA ASP A 155 -37.53 20.95 25.76
C ASP A 155 -37.33 22.17 24.86
N CYS A 156 -37.98 22.18 23.69
CA CYS A 156 -38.16 23.41 22.91
C CYS A 156 -39.49 23.44 22.15
N ALA A 157 -40.62 23.38 22.87
CA ALA A 157 -41.95 23.61 22.29
C ALA A 157 -42.10 24.99 21.61
N ASN A 158 -41.18 25.94 21.86
CA ASN A 158 -41.18 27.29 21.26
C ASN A 158 -40.01 27.59 20.29
N PHE A 159 -39.10 26.64 20.02
CA PHE A 159 -37.96 26.85 19.09
C PHE A 159 -38.17 26.20 17.72
N ALA A 160 -39.30 25.55 17.51
CA ALA A 160 -39.62 24.79 16.29
C ALA A 160 -39.96 25.66 15.07
N LYS A 161 -40.03 26.99 15.20
CA LYS A 161 -40.46 27.89 14.10
C LYS A 161 -39.34 28.58 13.33
N THR A 162 -38.09 28.53 13.78
CA THR A 162 -37.00 29.35 13.17
C THR A 162 -35.76 28.55 12.76
N LEU A 163 -35.70 27.25 13.00
CA LEU A 163 -34.56 26.44 12.58
C LEU A 163 -34.92 25.64 11.32
N GLN A 164 -34.64 26.18 10.13
CA GLN A 164 -34.60 25.38 8.91
C GLN A 164 -33.46 24.37 9.01
N TRP A 165 -33.77 23.20 9.56
CA TRP A 165 -32.83 22.10 9.70
C TRP A 165 -32.55 21.48 8.32
N ASN A 166 -31.41 21.84 7.73
CA ASN A 166 -30.96 21.23 6.50
C ASN A 166 -30.36 19.85 6.82
N LYS A 167 -31.11 18.78 6.53
CA LYS A 167 -30.68 17.39 6.70
C LYS A 167 -29.35 17.09 6.01
N ILE A 168 -29.00 17.78 4.93
CA ILE A 168 -27.73 17.59 4.19
C ILE A 168 -26.54 18.14 4.99
N LYS A 169 -26.71 19.24 5.72
CA LYS A 169 -25.65 19.85 6.57
C LYS A 169 -25.48 19.18 7.93
N ALA A 170 -26.36 18.23 8.27
CA ALA A 170 -26.33 17.50 9.54
C ALA A 170 -25.42 16.24 9.52
N HIS A 171 -24.67 16.05 8.44
CA HIS A 171 -23.70 14.98 8.30
C HIS A 171 -22.29 15.56 8.25
N LEU A 172 -21.40 15.02 9.08
CA LEU A 172 -19.97 15.29 9.03
C LEU A 172 -19.28 14.06 8.44
N ASP A 173 -18.65 14.23 7.28
CA ASP A 173 -17.74 13.24 6.75
C ASP A 173 -16.37 13.42 7.39
N ALA A 174 -16.05 12.54 8.33
CA ALA A 174 -14.76 12.51 9.00
C ALA A 174 -13.86 11.43 8.38
N ARG A 175 -12.56 11.70 8.31
CA ARG A 175 -11.55 10.71 7.92
C ARG A 175 -10.74 10.31 9.14
N TYR A 176 -10.57 9.00 9.36
CA TYR A 176 -9.64 8.51 10.37
C TYR A 176 -8.19 8.70 9.89
N ALA A 177 -7.40 9.44 10.67
CA ALA A 177 -5.95 9.54 10.50
C ALA A 177 -5.27 8.66 11.56
N GLY A 178 -4.59 7.59 11.11
CA GLY A 178 -3.87 6.69 12.02
C GLY A 178 -2.57 7.31 12.55
N ALA A 179 -2.03 6.75 13.64
CA ALA A 179 -0.80 7.24 14.25
C ALA A 179 0.39 7.40 13.26
N PRO A 180 0.66 6.47 12.32
CA PRO A 180 1.73 6.65 11.34
C PRO A 180 1.47 7.84 10.38
N GLU A 181 0.21 8.08 10.02
CA GLU A 181 -0.17 9.21 9.17
C GLU A 181 -0.03 10.54 9.92
N ALA A 182 -0.45 10.58 11.19
CA ALA A 182 -0.34 11.77 12.04
C ALA A 182 1.14 12.16 12.25
N VAL A 183 2.00 11.19 12.56
CA VAL A 183 3.46 11.40 12.67
C VAL A 183 4.03 11.96 11.37
N TRP A 184 3.64 11.38 10.22
CA TRP A 184 4.09 11.92 8.94
C TRP A 184 3.62 13.37 8.72
N ARG A 185 2.36 13.71 9.02
CA ARG A 185 1.86 15.09 8.89
C ARG A 185 2.56 16.08 9.82
N LEU A 186 3.03 15.63 10.99
CA LEU A 186 3.75 16.48 11.94
C LEU A 186 5.20 16.76 11.50
N PHE A 187 5.88 15.75 10.95
CA PHE A 187 7.30 15.85 10.61
C PHE A 187 7.57 16.11 9.12
N GLU A 188 6.57 15.94 8.26
CA GLU A 188 6.61 16.15 6.81
C GLU A 188 7.79 15.45 6.09
N PHE A 189 8.24 14.30 6.61
CA PHE A 189 9.34 13.57 5.99
C PHE A 189 9.03 13.19 4.53
N PRO A 190 9.98 13.31 3.60
CA PRO A 190 9.81 12.83 2.23
C PRO A 190 9.53 11.32 2.23
N LEU A 191 8.29 10.91 1.91
CA LEU A 191 7.89 9.50 1.93
C LEU A 191 8.16 8.76 0.62
N HIS A 192 8.16 9.50 -0.47
CA HIS A 192 8.33 8.95 -1.79
C HIS A 192 9.02 9.99 -2.66
N ASP A 193 9.97 9.51 -3.43
CA ASP A 193 10.52 10.25 -4.54
C ASP A 193 10.00 9.59 -5.83
N LYS A 194 9.60 10.42 -6.80
CA LYS A 194 9.12 9.94 -8.09
C LYS A 194 10.19 10.27 -9.10
N SER A 195 10.90 9.25 -9.56
CA SER A 195 11.88 9.43 -10.63
C SER A 195 11.23 9.88 -11.94
N HIS A 196 9.96 9.55 -12.17
CA HIS A 196 9.25 9.89 -13.40
C HIS A 196 7.78 10.22 -13.14
N SER A 197 7.21 11.08 -13.97
CA SER A 197 5.78 11.39 -13.98
C SER A 197 5.00 10.25 -14.64
N ILE A 198 4.09 9.62 -13.89
CA ILE A 198 3.18 8.62 -14.45
C ILE A 198 1.97 9.33 -15.05
N ILE A 199 1.84 9.28 -16.38
CA ILE A 199 0.71 9.85 -17.11
C ILE A 199 -0.25 8.72 -17.50
N ARG A 200 -1.51 8.83 -17.09
CA ARG A 200 -2.55 7.92 -17.56
C ARG A 200 -3.03 8.37 -18.94
N LEU A 201 -2.70 7.59 -19.95
CA LEU A 201 -3.26 7.77 -21.29
C LEU A 201 -4.76 7.46 -21.27
N VAL A 202 -5.55 8.33 -21.90
CA VAL A 202 -7.01 8.24 -21.89
C VAL A 202 -7.43 7.41 -23.10
N ILE A 203 -8.24 6.38 -22.88
CA ILE A 203 -8.83 5.58 -23.96
C ILE A 203 -10.34 5.77 -23.90
N HIS A 204 -10.95 6.08 -25.04
CA HIS A 204 -12.39 6.24 -25.19
C HIS A 204 -12.83 5.86 -26.60
N LEU A 205 -14.12 5.56 -26.76
CA LEU A 205 -14.75 5.40 -28.07
C LEU A 205 -14.96 6.77 -28.74
N PRO A 206 -15.27 6.80 -30.06
CA PRO A 206 -15.63 8.04 -30.74
C PRO A 206 -16.73 8.79 -29.99
N ILE A 207 -16.53 10.08 -29.75
CA ILE A 207 -17.48 11.00 -29.07
C ILE A 207 -17.72 10.68 -27.57
N MET A 208 -17.20 9.57 -27.04
CA MET A 208 -17.38 9.16 -25.62
C MET A 208 -16.27 9.68 -24.69
N GLN A 209 -15.86 10.94 -24.87
CA GLN A 209 -14.78 11.52 -24.09
C GLN A 209 -15.27 11.95 -22.70
N SER A 210 -14.63 11.50 -21.61
CA SER A 210 -15.04 11.90 -20.25
C SER A 210 -14.70 13.36 -19.92
N VAL A 211 -15.70 14.22 -19.75
CA VAL A 211 -15.50 15.63 -19.37
C VAL A 211 -15.75 15.80 -17.87
N TYR A 212 -14.87 16.52 -17.19
CA TYR A 212 -15.03 16.88 -15.78
C TYR A 212 -15.50 18.32 -15.68
N PHE A 213 -16.56 18.56 -14.90
CA PHE A 213 -17.15 19.88 -14.69
C PHE A 213 -17.55 20.07 -13.22
N ALA A 214 -17.60 21.33 -12.79
CA ALA A 214 -18.28 21.71 -11.56
C ALA A 214 -19.76 21.94 -11.89
N GLU A 215 -20.65 21.59 -10.96
CA GLU A 215 -22.09 21.79 -11.11
C GLU A 215 -22.40 23.25 -11.47
N GLY A 216 -23.18 23.45 -12.52
CA GLY A 216 -23.50 24.78 -13.08
C GLY A 216 -22.57 25.27 -14.21
N ASN A 217 -21.45 24.57 -14.46
CA ASN A 217 -20.48 24.92 -15.51
C ASN A 217 -20.40 23.86 -16.62
N GLU A 218 -21.50 23.16 -16.90
CA GLU A 218 -21.57 22.05 -17.85
C GLU A 218 -21.23 22.48 -19.28
N LEU A 219 -21.82 23.59 -19.73
CA LEU A 219 -21.68 24.08 -21.10
C LEU A 219 -20.25 24.54 -21.38
N GLU A 220 -19.67 25.34 -20.49
CA GLU A 220 -18.28 25.78 -20.64
C GLU A 220 -17.28 24.60 -20.60
N ALA A 221 -17.58 23.56 -19.82
CA ALA A 221 -16.73 22.37 -19.78
C ALA A 221 -16.81 21.58 -21.08
N LEU A 222 -17.96 21.57 -21.75
CA LEU A 222 -18.14 20.98 -23.06
C LEU A 222 -17.37 21.77 -24.13
N ASP A 223 -17.47 23.09 -24.11
CA ASP A 223 -16.74 23.98 -25.04
C ASP A 223 -15.22 23.83 -24.90
N ARG A 224 -14.70 23.78 -23.65
CA ARG A 224 -13.27 23.49 -23.43
C ARG A 224 -12.85 22.10 -23.93
N ALA A 225 -13.76 21.12 -23.89
CA ALA A 225 -13.48 19.76 -24.32
C ALA A 225 -13.53 19.60 -25.84
N THR A 226 -14.23 20.48 -26.57
CA THR A 226 -14.20 20.54 -28.03
C THR A 226 -12.97 21.27 -28.54
N GLU A 227 -12.50 22.29 -27.81
CA GLU A 227 -11.28 23.04 -28.16
C GLU A 227 -9.98 22.28 -27.88
N LYS A 228 -9.91 21.53 -26.77
CA LYS A 228 -8.68 20.85 -26.34
C LYS A 228 -8.69 19.38 -26.67
N ASP A 229 -7.77 18.96 -27.53
CA ASP A 229 -7.57 17.54 -27.81
C ASP A 229 -7.11 16.78 -26.56
N LYS A 230 -7.72 15.61 -26.35
CA LYS A 230 -7.18 14.63 -25.41
C LYS A 230 -6.03 13.87 -26.04
N THR A 231 -5.21 13.28 -25.19
CA THR A 231 -4.01 12.51 -25.56
C THR A 231 -4.25 11.50 -26.69
N LEU A 232 -5.41 10.83 -26.75
CA LEU A 232 -5.73 9.88 -27.82
C LEU A 232 -6.03 10.56 -29.16
N ILE A 233 -6.82 11.64 -29.15
CA ILE A 233 -7.13 12.40 -30.37
C ILE A 233 -5.87 13.08 -30.92
N ALA A 234 -5.05 13.63 -30.03
CA ALA A 234 -3.77 14.20 -30.40
C ALA A 234 -2.82 13.15 -31.00
N TRP A 235 -2.81 11.93 -30.48
CA TRP A 235 -2.05 10.83 -31.09
C TRP A 235 -2.55 10.50 -32.51
N PHE A 236 -3.86 10.43 -32.73
CA PHE A 236 -4.42 10.22 -34.07
C PHE A 236 -4.03 11.35 -35.05
N LYS A 237 -4.10 12.62 -34.61
CA LYS A 237 -3.67 13.78 -35.40
C LYS A 237 -2.17 13.71 -35.70
N LEU A 238 -1.33 13.39 -34.71
CA LEU A 238 0.11 13.22 -34.88
C LEU A 238 0.43 12.11 -35.89
N ASN A 239 -0.28 10.99 -35.83
CA ASN A 239 -0.10 9.90 -36.79
C ASN A 239 -0.50 10.29 -38.22
N ARG A 240 -1.48 11.18 -38.38
CA ARG A 240 -1.85 11.70 -39.70
C ARG A 240 -0.69 12.52 -40.28
N ASP A 241 -0.11 13.40 -39.47
CA ASP A 241 0.76 14.48 -39.95
C ASP A 241 2.27 14.16 -39.87
N ASN A 242 2.69 13.22 -39.01
CA ASN A 242 4.09 12.82 -38.82
C ASN A 242 4.29 11.32 -39.14
N LEU A 243 5.18 11.04 -40.11
CA LEU A 243 5.49 9.68 -40.55
C LEU A 243 6.25 8.85 -39.50
N ASP A 244 7.09 9.48 -38.67
CA ASP A 244 7.85 8.78 -37.63
C ASP A 244 6.93 8.34 -36.49
N ALA A 245 5.94 9.15 -36.14
CA ALA A 245 4.96 8.84 -35.10
C ALA A 245 4.17 7.54 -35.39
N ARG A 246 4.00 7.19 -36.67
CA ARG A 246 3.31 5.96 -37.12
C ARG A 246 4.02 4.67 -36.72
N ARG A 247 5.28 4.76 -36.31
CA ARG A 247 6.09 3.62 -35.87
C ARG A 247 5.83 3.23 -34.41
N TYR A 248 5.19 4.11 -33.63
CA TYR A 248 5.02 3.91 -32.19
C TYR A 248 3.56 3.63 -31.84
N LEU A 249 3.34 2.65 -30.97
CA LEU A 249 2.03 2.39 -30.40
C LEU A 249 1.63 3.53 -29.46
N TYR A 250 0.32 3.67 -29.21
CA TYR A 250 -0.18 4.76 -28.37
C TYR A 250 0.43 4.79 -26.96
N HIS A 251 0.77 3.63 -26.39
CA HIS A 251 1.43 3.56 -25.08
C HIS A 251 2.92 3.90 -25.11
N ASP A 252 3.56 3.81 -26.28
CA ASP A 252 4.98 4.09 -26.47
C ASP A 252 5.24 5.52 -26.92
N ILE A 253 4.23 6.21 -27.47
CA ILE A 253 4.42 7.54 -28.06
C ILE A 253 5.00 8.56 -27.08
N LEU A 254 4.68 8.45 -25.78
CA LEU A 254 5.18 9.36 -24.76
C LEU A 254 6.68 9.20 -24.45
N ASN A 255 7.30 8.11 -24.89
CA ASN A 255 8.76 7.95 -24.80
C ASN A 255 9.49 8.76 -25.87
N HIS A 256 8.78 9.10 -26.94
CA HIS A 256 9.35 9.76 -28.12
C HIS A 256 8.86 11.19 -28.27
N PHE A 257 7.66 11.50 -27.78
CA PHE A 257 7.02 12.80 -27.95
C PHE A 257 6.34 13.28 -26.65
N VAL A 258 6.39 14.59 -26.37
CA VAL A 258 5.82 15.23 -25.17
C VAL A 258 4.55 15.99 -25.49
N PHE A 259 3.45 15.67 -24.80
CA PHE A 259 2.19 16.41 -24.94
C PHE A 259 2.27 17.80 -24.29
N ASP A 260 2.36 18.85 -25.11
CA ASP A 260 2.34 20.23 -24.63
C ASP A 260 0.92 20.66 -24.24
N ARG A 261 0.77 21.24 -23.05
CA ARG A 261 -0.52 21.70 -22.50
C ARG A 261 -0.65 23.21 -22.50
N GLU A 262 0.40 23.96 -22.84
CA GLU A 262 0.44 25.42 -22.76
C GLU A 262 0.91 26.06 -24.07
N THR A 263 0.00 26.32 -25.00
CA THR A 263 0.26 27.32 -26.05
C THR A 263 -0.35 28.66 -25.64
N ASN A 264 0.41 29.44 -24.86
CA ASN A 264 0.24 30.89 -24.72
C ASN A 264 1.58 31.59 -25.09
N GLY A 265 1.73 31.98 -26.35
CA GLY A 265 2.53 33.14 -26.80
C GLY A 265 4.03 32.98 -27.12
N SER A 266 4.36 33.12 -28.42
CA SER A 266 5.62 33.64 -29.03
C SER A 266 6.89 32.77 -28.91
N VAL A 267 7.73 32.46 -29.92
CA VAL A 267 8.04 32.98 -31.27
C VAL A 267 8.61 31.83 -32.14
N ASP A 268 8.30 31.85 -33.44
CA ASP A 268 8.96 31.16 -34.59
C ASP A 268 9.21 29.65 -34.57
N SER A 269 8.21 28.89 -35.01
CA SER A 269 8.32 27.94 -36.13
C SER A 269 6.94 27.37 -36.47
N LYS A 270 6.48 27.59 -37.71
CA LYS A 270 5.22 27.08 -38.26
C LYS A 270 5.20 25.55 -38.31
N VAL A 271 4.79 24.91 -37.21
CA VAL A 271 4.10 23.62 -37.14
C VAL A 271 3.26 23.69 -35.86
N GLU A 272 1.96 23.41 -35.92
CA GLU A 272 1.11 23.19 -34.73
C GLU A 272 1.68 22.02 -33.93
N LYS A 273 2.61 22.30 -33.01
CA LYS A 273 3.35 21.32 -32.23
C LYS A 273 2.54 20.99 -30.97
N SER A 274 1.78 19.89 -31.00
CA SER A 274 1.19 19.30 -29.79
C SER A 274 2.07 18.21 -29.18
N LEU A 275 3.14 17.77 -29.86
CA LEU A 275 4.03 16.70 -29.44
C LEU A 275 5.48 16.97 -29.89
N VAL A 276 6.40 17.19 -28.93
CA VAL A 276 7.84 17.53 -29.19
C VAL A 276 8.75 16.37 -28.79
N ASP A 277 9.82 16.11 -29.56
CA ASP A 277 10.73 14.99 -29.37
C ASP A 277 11.34 14.92 -27.95
N CYS A 278 11.39 13.72 -27.36
CA CYS A 278 11.87 13.48 -26.00
C CYS A 278 13.14 12.61 -25.98
N ILE A 279 14.14 13.01 -25.19
CA ILE A 279 15.35 12.22 -24.93
C ILE A 279 15.00 11.09 -23.94
N PRO A 280 15.19 9.80 -24.27
CA PRO A 280 14.59 8.72 -23.51
C PRO A 280 15.41 8.35 -22.27
N LEU A 281 14.74 8.24 -21.12
CA LEU A 281 15.29 7.61 -19.93
C LEU A 281 14.15 6.98 -19.12
N VAL A 282 13.71 5.78 -19.48
CA VAL A 282 12.90 4.94 -18.56
C VAL A 282 13.29 3.46 -18.73
N ARG A 283 13.67 2.82 -17.61
CA ARG A 283 13.81 1.37 -17.48
C ARG A 283 12.56 0.79 -16.81
N GLU A 284 12.08 -0.32 -17.36
CA GLU A 284 10.94 -1.11 -16.90
C GLU A 284 10.95 -1.45 -15.40
N ILE A 285 9.79 -1.30 -14.74
CA ILE A 285 9.52 -1.85 -13.40
C ILE A 285 9.09 -3.34 -13.55
N GLN A 286 9.92 -4.17 -14.18
CA GLN A 286 9.60 -5.59 -14.32
C GLN A 286 10.09 -6.47 -13.15
N ASN A 287 10.83 -5.94 -12.17
CA ASN A 287 11.49 -6.77 -11.14
C ASN A 287 11.48 -6.17 -9.73
N ALA A 288 10.37 -5.63 -9.23
CA ALA A 288 10.33 -5.05 -7.87
C ALA A 288 10.15 -6.13 -6.79
N THR A 289 11.21 -6.48 -6.06
CA THR A 289 11.08 -7.21 -4.79
C THR A 289 10.82 -6.21 -3.67
N ILE A 290 9.75 -6.44 -2.92
CA ILE A 290 9.24 -5.49 -1.93
C ILE A 290 9.19 -6.16 -0.56
N ILE A 291 9.65 -5.48 0.49
CA ILE A 291 9.50 -5.93 1.88
C ILE A 291 8.34 -5.18 2.52
N VAL A 292 7.34 -5.92 2.98
CA VAL A 292 6.20 -5.39 3.72
C VAL A 292 6.45 -5.60 5.20
N CYS A 293 6.55 -4.49 5.93
CA CYS A 293 6.59 -4.50 7.39
C CYS A 293 5.25 -4.02 7.92
N TYR A 294 4.49 -4.92 8.53
CA TYR A 294 3.34 -4.55 9.34
C TYR A 294 3.82 -4.25 10.75
N TYR A 295 3.64 -3.01 11.16
CA TYR A 295 3.85 -2.56 12.53
C TYR A 295 2.49 -2.59 13.23
N CYS A 296 2.34 -3.39 14.28
CA CYS A 296 1.12 -3.39 15.06
C CYS A 296 1.35 -2.57 16.34
N ILE A 297 0.86 -1.33 16.37
CA ILE A 297 0.90 -0.47 17.59
C ILE A 297 -0.11 -0.95 18.65
N HIS A 298 -1.02 -1.87 18.29
CA HIS A 298 -2.12 -2.28 19.16
C HIS A 298 -1.90 -3.58 19.94
N GLN A 299 -0.68 -3.83 20.39
CA GLN A 299 -0.50 -4.66 21.58
C GLN A 299 0.25 -3.85 22.63
N VAL A 300 -0.50 -2.95 23.29
CA VAL A 300 -0.26 -2.74 24.72
C VAL A 300 -0.16 -4.15 25.30
N PRO A 301 0.98 -4.55 25.88
CA PRO A 301 1.09 -5.89 26.41
C PRO A 301 -0.07 -6.05 27.39
N ALA A 302 -0.91 -7.07 27.17
CA ALA A 302 -1.52 -7.75 28.29
C ALA A 302 -0.32 -8.34 29.04
N VAL A 303 0.28 -7.47 29.85
CA VAL A 303 1.23 -7.83 30.87
C VAL A 303 0.47 -8.82 31.71
N LEU A 304 0.76 -10.10 31.53
CA LEU A 304 0.56 -11.10 32.56
C LEU A 304 1.49 -10.70 33.70
N ARG A 305 1.10 -9.65 34.44
CA ARG A 305 1.52 -9.45 35.82
C ARG A 305 0.54 -10.31 36.60
N SER A 306 1.12 -11.28 37.28
CA SER A 306 0.55 -11.95 38.45
C SER A 306 -0.24 -10.99 39.32
#